data_AF-A0A442I335-F1
#
_entry.id   AF-A0A442I335-F1
#
_cell.length_a   1.000
_cell.length_b   1.000
_cell.length_c   1.000
_cell.angle_alpha   90.00
_cell.angle_beta   90.00
_cell.angle_gamma   90.00
#
_symmetry.space_group_name_H-M   'P 1'
#
loop_
_entity.id
_entity.type
_entity.pdbx_description
1 polymer ?
#
loop_
_entity_poly.entity_id
_entity_poly.type
_entity_poly.pdbx_seq_one_letter_code
_entity_poly.pdbx_strand_id
1 'polypeptide(L)' 'MSRQLSRADQDEILARHGITSVESDELVIFDGEDFTIYKLIVKAPGPVIPANRKARRAAHAAKRKAQSA' A
#
# COMPACT_ATOMS: atom_id res chain seq x y z
N MET A 1 -19.87 -0.52 -18.91
CA MET A 1 -20.02 0.05 -17.55
C MET A 1 -19.24 -0.81 -16.59
N SER A 2 -18.10 -0.34 -16.08
CA SER A 2 -17.31 -1.09 -15.09
C SER A 2 -18.08 -1.08 -13.76
N ARG A 3 -18.61 -2.24 -13.34
CA ARG A 3 -19.12 -2.41 -11.97
C ARG A 3 -17.90 -2.62 -11.09
N GLN A 4 -17.70 -1.74 -10.11
CA GLN A 4 -16.72 -2.00 -9.06
C GLN A 4 -17.19 -3.20 -8.24
N LEU A 5 -16.40 -4.27 -8.24
CA LEU A 5 -16.64 -5.44 -7.40
C LEU A 5 -16.40 -5.07 -5.94
N SER A 6 -17.26 -5.57 -5.05
CA SER A 6 -16.99 -5.46 -3.63
C SER A 6 -15.80 -6.34 -3.23
N ARG A 7 -15.22 -6.10 -2.05
CA ARG A 7 -14.13 -6.93 -1.56
C ARG A 7 -14.54 -8.40 -1.41
N ALA A 8 -15.77 -8.64 -0.94
CA ALA A 8 -16.30 -9.99 -0.78
C ALA A 8 -16.41 -10.71 -2.13
N ASP A 9 -16.87 -10.01 -3.18
CA ASP A 9 -16.97 -10.59 -4.53
C ASP A 9 -15.59 -10.93 -5.10
N GLN A 10 -14.60 -10.05 -4.89
CA GLN A 10 -13.22 -10.28 -5.32
C GLN A 10 -12.61 -11.52 -4.64
N ASP A 11 -12.79 -11.65 -3.33
CA ASP A 11 -12.27 -12.80 -2.56
C ASP A 11 -13.01 -14.10 -2.97
N GLU A 12 -14.31 -14.04 -3.28
CA GLU A 12 -15.06 -15.19 -3.79
C GLU A 12 -14.57 -15.63 -5.18
N ILE A 13 -14.36 -14.69 -6.10
CA ILE A 13 -13.79 -14.98 -7.43
C ILE A 13 -12.43 -15.65 -7.28
N LEU A 14 -11.52 -15.08 -6.48
CA LEU A 14 -10.20 -15.69 -6.24
C LEU A 14 -10.29 -17.10 -5.66
N ALA A 15 -11.18 -17.32 -4.69
CA ALA A 15 -11.38 -18.63 -4.07
C ALA A 15 -11.90 -19.68 -5.05
N ARG A 16 -12.80 -19.31 -5.98
CA ARG A 16 -13.28 -20.21 -7.05
C ARG A 16 -12.16 -20.69 -7.97
N HIS A 17 -11.12 -19.87 -8.14
CA HIS A 17 -9.92 -20.20 -8.91
C HIS A 17 -8.81 -20.84 -8.05
N GLY A 18 -9.10 -21.19 -6.79
CA GLY A 18 -8.16 -21.85 -5.88
C GLY A 18 -7.14 -20.91 -5.23
N ILE A 19 -7.31 -19.60 -5.37
CA ILE A 19 -6.41 -18.59 -4.80
C ILE A 19 -6.97 -18.14 -3.45
N THR A 20 -6.33 -18.59 -2.38
CA THR A 20 -6.77 -18.31 -0.99
C THR A 20 -6.01 -17.15 -0.35
N SER A 21 -4.93 -16.69 -0.98
CA SER A 21 -4.09 -15.60 -0.48
C SER A 21 -3.40 -14.92 -1.66
N VAL A 22 -3.21 -13.61 -1.56
CA VAL A 22 -2.46 -12.78 -2.50
C VAL A 22 -1.27 -12.22 -1.73
N GLU A 23 -0.06 -12.37 -2.26
CA GLU A 23 1.14 -11.90 -1.59
C GLU A 23 1.22 -10.36 -1.58
N SER A 24 2.00 -9.79 -0.65
CA SER A 24 2.13 -8.32 -0.54
C SER A 24 2.87 -7.68 -1.72
N ASP A 25 3.60 -8.47 -2.51
CA ASP A 25 4.24 -8.07 -3.76
C ASP A 25 3.39 -8.43 -5.00
N GLU A 26 2.11 -8.75 -4.82
CA GLU A 26 1.20 -9.07 -5.92
C GLU A 26 0.08 -8.03 -6.05
N LEU A 27 -0.26 -7.67 -7.29
CA LEU A 27 -1.37 -6.80 -7.64
C LEU A 27 -2.39 -7.60 -8.45
N VAL A 28 -3.62 -7.70 -7.94
CA VAL A 28 -4.73 -8.31 -8.66
C VAL A 28 -5.58 -7.22 -9.31
N ILE A 29 -5.80 -7.34 -10.62
CA ILE A 29 -6.72 -6.49 -11.37
C ILE A 29 -7.89 -7.35 -11.83
N PHE A 30 -9.11 -6.91 -11.49
CA PHE A 30 -10.35 -7.57 -11.89
C PHE A 30 -10.99 -6.87 -13.09
N ASP A 31 -11.48 -7.67 -14.03
CA ASP A 31 -12.36 -7.24 -15.12
C ASP A 31 -13.61 -8.12 -15.12
N GLY A 32 -14.58 -7.76 -14.27
CA GLY A 32 -15.77 -8.59 -14.05
C GLY A 32 -15.42 -9.87 -13.27
N GLU A 33 -15.66 -11.04 -13.86
CA GLU A 33 -15.33 -12.33 -13.23
C GLU A 33 -13.90 -12.80 -13.56
N ASP A 34 -13.26 -12.18 -14.56
CA ASP A 34 -11.88 -12.46 -14.91
C ASP A 34 -10.93 -11.60 -14.06
N PHE A 35 -9.73 -12.13 -13.79
CA PHE A 35 -8.69 -11.38 -13.11
C PHE A 35 -7.30 -11.70 -13.65
N THR A 36 -6.38 -10.76 -13.46
CA THR A 36 -4.95 -10.93 -13.75
C THR A 36 -4.13 -10.58 -12.52
N ILE A 37 -3.17 -11.43 -12.17
CA ILE A 37 -2.23 -11.21 -11.08
C ILE A 37 -0.89 -10.76 -11.67
N TYR A 38 -0.41 -9.61 -11.20
CA TYR A 38 0.89 -9.05 -11.56
C TYR A 38 1.83 -9.13 -10.38
N LYS A 39 3.06 -9.62 -10.59
CA LYS A 39 4.13 -9.53 -9.60
C LYS A 39 4.72 -8.12 -9.65
N LEU A 40 4.59 -7.39 -8.54
CA LEU A 40 5.17 -6.07 -8.37
C LEU A 40 6.69 -6.22 -8.29
N ILE A 41 7.39 -5.67 -9.28
CA ILE A 41 8.85 -5.51 -9.21
C ILE A 41 9.11 -4.38 -8.22
N VAL A 42 9.19 -4.73 -6.93
CA VAL A 42 9.63 -3.79 -5.91
C VAL A 42 11.13 -3.59 -6.15
N LYS A 43 11.50 -2.45 -6.75
CA LYS A 43 12.91 -1.99 -6.70
C LYS A 43 13.30 -2.07 -5.22
N ALA A 44 14.31 -2.88 -4.91
CA ALA A 44 14.75 -3.13 -3.55
C ALA A 44 14.74 -1.80 -2.78
N PRO A 45 14.07 -1.72 -1.61
CA PRO A 45 14.05 -0.49 -0.86
C PRO A 45 15.51 -0.12 -0.64
N GLY A 46 15.93 1.00 -1.23
CA GLY A 46 17.22 1.60 -0.92
C GLY A 46 17.33 1.74 0.60
N PRO A 47 18.56 1.79 1.15
CA PRO A 47 18.79 1.72 2.59
C PRO A 47 17.80 2.63 3.31
N VAL A 48 16.93 2.02 4.10
CA VAL A 48 15.96 2.73 4.94
C VAL A 48 16.80 3.48 5.96
N ILE A 49 17.17 4.73 5.64
CA ILE A 49 17.76 5.64 6.61
C ILE A 49 16.66 5.78 7.67
N PRO A 50 16.88 5.33 8.92
CA PRO A 50 15.91 5.52 9.97
C PRO A 50 15.78 7.03 10.16
N ALA A 51 14.75 7.61 9.54
CA ALA A 51 14.40 9.00 9.71
C ALA A 51 14.10 9.16 11.20
N ASN A 52 15.09 9.67 11.93
CA ASN A 52 15.12 9.77 13.36
C ASN A 52 13.92 10.64 13.78
N ARG A 53 12.78 9.99 14.06
CA ARG A 53 11.47 10.62 14.34
C ARG A 53 11.56 11.62 15.48
N LYS A 54 12.55 11.43 16.35
CA LYS A 54 12.93 12.31 17.47
C LYS A 54 13.52 13.65 16.99
N ALA A 55 14.34 13.66 15.94
CA ALA A 55 14.94 14.87 15.39
C ALA A 55 13.92 15.77 14.68
N ARG A 56 12.96 15.19 13.93
CA ARG A 56 11.87 15.97 13.30
C ARG A 56 10.98 16.66 14.33
N ARG A 57 10.63 16.00 15.45
CA ARG A 57 9.83 16.62 16.51
C ARG A 57 10.57 17.77 17.21
N ALA A 58 11.88 17.65 17.44
CA ALA A 58 12.68 18.71 18.04
C ALA A 58 12.79 19.96 17.14
N ALA A 59 12.92 19.78 15.82
CA ALA A 59 12.99 20.89 14.87
C ALA A 59 11.69 21.72 14.79
N HIS A 60 10.53 21.08 14.94
CA HIS A 60 9.24 21.79 14.96
C HIS A 60 8.99 22.54 16.29
N ALA A 61 9.53 22.05 17.41
CA ALA A 61 9.42 22.74 18.69
C ALA A 61 10.27 24.02 18.75
N ALA A 62 11.46 24.02 18.12
CA ALA A 62 12.34 25.19 18.05
C ALA A 62 11.74 26.35 17.23
N LYS A 63 11.02 26.05 16.14
CA LYS A 63 10.36 27.09 15.32
C LYS A 63 9.24 27.84 16.04
N ARG A 64 8.60 27.23 17.06
CA ARG A 64 7.52 27.89 17.83
C ARG A 64 8.01 28.91 18.85
N LYS A 65 9.31 28.91 19.21
CA LYS A 65 9.89 29.92 20.13
C LYS A 65 10.51 31.13 19.43
N ALA A 66 10.76 31.06 18.13
CA ALA A 66 11.39 32.14 17.38
C ALA A 66 10.38 33.07 16.66
N GLN A 67 9.08 32.75 16.69
CA GLN A 67 8.02 33.55 16.04
C GLN A 67 7.17 34.32 17.06
N SER A 68 7.58 34.36 18.33
CA SER A 68 6.91 35.07 19.41
C SER A 68 7.87 35.97 20.19
N ALA A 69 8.75 36.68 19.47
CA ALA A 69 9.53 37.80 19.95
C ALA A 69 9.43 38.94 18.93
#